data_AF-A0A2T2WCK8-F1
#
_entry.id   AF-A0A2T2WCK8-F1
#
_cell.length_a   1.000
_cell.length_b   1.000
_cell.length_c   1.000
_cell.angle_alpha   90.00
_cell.angle_beta   90.00
_cell.angle_gamma   90.00
#
_symmetry.space_group_name_H-M   'P 1'
#
loop_
_entity.id
_entity.type
_entity.pdbx_description
1 polymer ?
#
loop_
_entity_poly.entity_id
_entity_poly.type
_entity_poly.pdbx_seq_one_letter_code
_entity_poly.pdbx_strand_id
1 'polypeptide(L)' 'MAIIPQLQFFSWEAMQPLGDLERLQLVLETIPDEPLMRILEDARGRGRNDYPVRAMWNTVLAGVVFQHPTI' A
#
# COMPACT_ATOMS: atom_id res chain seq x y z
N MET A 1 -20.30 -20.32 -29.64
CA MET A 1 -19.25 -19.38 -29.20
C MET A 1 -19.25 -19.37 -27.68
N ALA A 2 -18.15 -19.81 -27.07
CA ALA A 2 -18.00 -19.69 -25.61
C ALA A 2 -17.51 -18.27 -25.30
N ILE A 3 -18.29 -17.51 -24.55
CA ILE A 3 -17.87 -16.21 -24.02
C ILE A 3 -17.01 -16.53 -22.80
N ILE A 4 -15.70 -16.29 -22.91
CA ILE A 4 -14.80 -16.34 -21.76
C ILE A 4 -14.90 -14.97 -21.10
N PRO A 5 -15.46 -14.85 -19.87
CA PRO A 5 -15.49 -13.57 -19.18
C PRO A 5 -14.04 -13.15 -18.92
N GLN A 6 -13.62 -12.02 -19.48
CA GLN A 6 -12.38 -11.38 -19.05
C GLN A 6 -12.62 -10.89 -17.62
N LEU A 7 -12.10 -11.62 -16.63
CA LEU A 7 -11.95 -11.08 -15.29
C LEU A 7 -11.03 -9.88 -15.41
N GLN A 8 -11.57 -8.68 -15.21
CA GLN A 8 -10.74 -7.50 -15.03
C GLN A 8 -10.00 -7.67 -13.71
N PHE A 9 -8.74 -8.09 -13.80
CA PHE A 9 -7.81 -7.96 -12.69
C PHE A 9 -7.59 -6.46 -12.47
N PHE A 10 -8.05 -5.95 -11.33
CA PHE A 10 -7.66 -4.66 -10.75
C PHE A 10 -7.27 -3.59 -11.79
N SER A 11 -8.27 -2.99 -12.46
CA SER A 11 -8.00 -1.85 -13.34
C SER A 11 -7.80 -0.58 -12.52
N TRP A 12 -6.73 0.15 -12.82
CA TRP A 12 -6.48 1.48 -12.22
C TRP A 12 -7.64 2.44 -12.52
N GLU A 13 -8.29 2.30 -13.68
CA GLU A 13 -9.48 3.09 -14.04
C GLU A 13 -10.67 2.86 -13.10
N ALA A 14 -10.83 1.64 -12.54
CA ALA A 14 -11.90 1.35 -11.59
C ALA A 14 -11.66 1.98 -10.20
N MET A 15 -10.41 2.35 -9.88
CA MET A 15 -10.06 3.06 -8.64
C MET A 15 -10.08 4.58 -8.77
N GLN A 16 -10.07 5.14 -9.99
CA GLN A 16 -10.12 6.59 -10.20
C GLN A 16 -11.31 7.32 -9.55
N PRO A 17 -12.52 6.74 -9.43
CA PRO A 17 -13.62 7.45 -8.76
C PRO A 17 -13.50 7.45 -7.23
N LEU A 18 -12.58 6.68 -6.63
CA LEU A 18 -12.36 6.68 -5.18
C LEU A 18 -11.57 7.92 -4.74
N GLY A 19 -11.98 8.50 -3.62
CA GLY A 19 -11.22 9.55 -2.95
C GLY A 19 -9.84 9.05 -2.51
N ASP A 20 -8.89 9.98 -2.35
CA ASP A 20 -7.50 9.64 -2.01
C ASP A 20 -7.39 8.76 -0.74
N LEU A 21 -8.17 9.07 0.29
CA LEU A 21 -8.22 8.29 1.53
C LEU A 21 -8.79 6.88 1.32
N GLU A 22 -9.81 6.73 0.48
CA GLU A 22 -10.42 5.43 0.16
C GLU A 22 -9.43 4.55 -0.62
N ARG A 23 -8.67 5.14 -1.56
CA ARG A 23 -7.59 4.44 -2.25
C ARG A 23 -6.49 4.00 -1.30
N LEU A 24 -6.10 4.86 -0.35
CA LEU A 24 -5.10 4.50 0.65
C LEU A 24 -5.60 3.37 1.55
N GLN A 25 -6.85 3.45 2.02
CA GLN A 25 -7.44 2.39 2.83
C GLN A 25 -7.47 1.05 2.09
N LEU A 26 -7.87 1.05 0.81
CA LEU A 26 -7.85 -0.16 -0.02
C LEU A 26 -6.45 -0.75 -0.14
N VAL A 27 -5.42 0.09 -0.34
CA VAL A 27 -4.03 -0.37 -0.40
C VAL A 27 -3.61 -1.00 0.93
N LEU A 28 -3.87 -0.32 2.06
CA LEU A 28 -3.50 -0.82 3.39
C LEU A 28 -4.20 -2.13 3.75
N GLU A 29 -5.43 -2.34 3.28
CA GLU A 29 -6.21 -3.56 3.54
C GLU A 29 -5.82 -4.74 2.64
N THR A 30 -5.22 -4.48 1.47
CA THR A 30 -4.99 -5.51 0.44
C THR A 30 -3.52 -5.83 0.21
N ILE A 31 -2.60 -4.94 0.58
CA ILE A 31 -1.16 -5.15 0.35
C ILE A 31 -0.62 -6.28 1.23
N PRO A 32 0.06 -7.30 0.67
CA PRO A 32 0.60 -8.42 1.43
C PRO A 32 1.99 -8.08 2.01
N ASP A 33 2.10 -6.98 2.75
CA ASP A 33 3.38 -6.45 3.26
C ASP A 33 3.82 -7.01 4.61
N GLU A 34 2.99 -7.82 5.28
CA GLU A 34 3.30 -8.42 6.59
C GLU A 34 4.67 -9.14 6.64
N PRO A 35 5.07 -9.95 5.63
CA PRO A 35 6.41 -10.57 5.64
C PRO A 35 7.53 -9.54 5.58
N LEU A 36 7.36 -8.46 4.82
CA LEU A 36 8.31 -7.36 4.75
C LEU A 36 8.40 -6.62 6.09
N MET A 37 7.25 -6.35 6.72
CA MET A 37 7.19 -5.66 8.01
C MET A 37 7.99 -6.41 9.08
N ARG A 38 7.84 -7.73 9.16
CA ARG A 38 8.60 -8.55 10.12
C ARG A 38 10.10 -8.48 9.88
N ILE A 39 10.55 -8.59 8.62
CA ILE A 39 11.97 -8.50 8.27
C ILE A 39 12.54 -7.14 8.69
N LEU A 40 11.80 -6.06 8.41
CA LEU A 40 12.24 -4.69 8.76
C LEU A 40 12.24 -4.45 10.27
N GLU A 41 11.24 -4.97 10.99
CA GLU A 41 11.14 -4.90 12.45
C GLU A 41 12.30 -5.67 13.12
N ASP A 42 12.63 -6.86 12.63
CA ASP A 42 13.76 -7.67 13.12
C ASP A 42 15.12 -6.99 12.82
N ALA A 43 15.28 -6.46 11.60
CA ALA A 43 16.52 -5.81 11.16
C ALA A 43 16.82 -4.50 11.92
N ARG A 44 15.80 -3.85 12.48
CA ARG A 44 15.89 -2.53 13.09
C ARG A 44 16.87 -2.44 14.27
N GLY A 45 17.08 -3.53 15.01
CA GLY A 45 17.99 -3.55 16.14
C GLY A 45 17.60 -2.57 17.27
N ARG A 46 18.57 -1.89 17.87
CA ARG A 46 18.42 -1.09 19.11
C ARG A 46 18.63 0.43 18.95
N GLY A 47 18.54 0.93 17.71
CA GLY A 47 18.69 2.36 17.43
C GLY A 47 17.49 3.21 17.86
N ARG A 48 17.50 4.49 17.47
CA ARG A 48 16.40 5.44 17.72
C ARG A 48 15.08 4.88 17.16
N ASN A 49 14.04 4.87 18.00
CA ASN A 49 12.74 4.25 17.73
C ASN A 49 11.59 5.17 18.12
N ASP A 50 11.53 6.36 17.52
CA ASP A 50 10.44 7.31 17.80
C ASP A 50 9.12 6.90 17.13
N TYR A 51 9.22 6.22 15.98
CA TYR A 51 8.09 5.81 15.16
C TYR A 51 8.16 4.32 14.82
N PRO A 52 7.06 3.56 14.89
CA PRO A 52 7.04 2.17 14.45
C PRO A 52 7.39 2.02 12.96
N VAL A 53 8.03 0.90 12.59
CA VAL A 53 8.36 0.57 11.18
C VAL A 53 7.14 0.63 10.29
N ARG A 54 6.02 0.02 10.74
CA ARG A 54 4.76 0.01 10.01
C ARG A 54 4.18 1.40 9.78
N ALA A 55 4.31 2.30 10.76
CA ALA A 55 3.85 3.67 10.61
C ALA A 55 4.63 4.39 9.51
N MET A 56 5.97 4.24 9.50
CA MET A 56 6.82 4.80 8.46
C MET A 56 6.52 4.21 7.09
N TRP A 57 6.30 2.89 7.01
CA TRP A 57 5.92 2.22 5.76
C TRP A 57 4.59 2.73 5.22
N ASN A 58 3.57 2.86 6.08
CA ASN A 58 2.28 3.42 5.69
C ASN A 58 2.39 4.86 5.16
N THR A 59 3.33 5.66 5.69
CA THR A 59 3.61 7.01 5.16
C THR A 59 4.19 6.97 3.75
N VAL A 60 5.10 6.03 3.47
CA VAL A 60 5.63 5.84 2.10
C VAL A 60 4.52 5.44 1.14
N LEU A 61 3.64 4.50 1.53
CA LEU A 61 2.49 4.10 0.73
C LEU A 61 1.54 5.28 0.46
N ALA A 62 1.26 6.10 1.48
CA ALA A 62 0.45 7.30 1.33
C ALA A 62 1.07 8.28 0.32
N GLY A 63 2.38 8.52 0.35
CA GLY A 63 3.08 9.36 -0.62
C GLY A 63 2.88 8.90 -2.07
N VAL A 64 2.96 7.59 -2.30
CA VAL A 64 2.72 6.99 -3.63
C VAL A 64 1.25 7.09 -4.04
N VAL A 65 0.31 6.74 -3.15
CA VAL A 65 -1.15 6.73 -3.44
C VAL A 65 -1.69 8.13 -3.71
N PHE A 66 -1.19 9.13 -2.98
CA PHE A 66 -1.55 10.54 -3.16
C PHE A 66 -0.79 11.19 -4.31
N GLN A 67 0.11 10.45 -4.98
CA GLN A 67 0.94 10.94 -6.09
C GLN A 67 1.69 12.21 -5.73
N HIS A 68 2.17 12.30 -4.49
CA HIS A 68 2.99 13.45 -4.09
C HIS A 68 4.27 13.46 -4.95
N PRO A 69 4.60 14.60 -5.58
CA PRO A 69 5.70 14.68 -6.55
C PRO A 69 7.08 14.43 -5.91
N THR A 70 7.16 14.48 -4.58
CA THR A 70 8.36 14.29 -3.77
C THR A 70 7.98 13.60 -2.47
N ILE A 71 8.88 12.77 -1.95
CA ILE A 71 8.81 12.19 -0.59
C ILE A 71 9.58 13.07 0.37
#